data_AF-A0A936I3Z8-F1
#
_entry.id   AF-A0A936I3Z8-F1
#
_cell.length_a   1.000
_cell.length_b   1.000
_cell.length_c   1.000
_cell.angle_alpha   90.00
_cell.angle_beta   90.00
_cell.angle_gamma   90.00
#
_symmetry.space_group_name_H-M   'P 1'
#
loop_
_entity.id
_entity.type
_entity.pdbx_description
1 polymer ?
#
loop_
_entity_poly.entity_id
_entity_poly.type
_entity_poly.pdbx_seq_one_letter_code
_entity_poly.pdbx_strand_id
1 'polypeptide(L)'
;MDLDVYAGECFGIVGRNGSGKSTLLRVLAGIVRPSGGSARVNGRVAPMLALGVGLEPELNGLENVRLCAVLMGGGRYAVRRALEHVRAFAGLSEDDLAMQVKRYSTGMMARWALPSRSRTIPKCSDR
;
A
#
# COMPACT_ATOMS: atom_id res chain seq x y z
N MET A 1 -15.93 5.68 17.18
CA MET A 1 -14.96 4.66 17.62
C MET A 1 -13.74 5.44 17.99
N ASP A 2 -13.30 5.28 19.23
CA ASP A 2 -12.15 5.98 19.77
C ASP A 2 -11.12 4.91 20.14
N LEU A 3 -9.89 5.09 19.66
CA LEU A 3 -8.79 4.15 19.81
C LEU A 3 -7.49 4.94 19.87
N ASP A 4 -6.77 4.78 20.97
CA ASP A 4 -5.41 5.29 21.15
C ASP A 4 -4.45 4.10 21.26
N VAL A 5 -3.31 4.20 20.56
CA VAL A 5 -2.24 3.20 20.59
C VAL A 5 -0.92 3.94 20.77
N TYR A 6 -0.16 3.56 21.78
CA TYR A 6 1.10 4.20 22.16
C TYR A 6 2.32 3.48 21.56
N ALA A 7 3.45 4.16 21.53
CA ALA A 7 4.69 3.59 21.01
C ALA A 7 5.15 2.39 21.84
N GLY A 8 5.49 1.29 21.18
CA GLY A 8 5.90 0.04 21.82
C GLY A 8 4.74 -0.91 22.15
N GLU A 9 3.49 -0.50 21.91
CA GLU A 9 2.34 -1.38 22.10
C GLU A 9 2.08 -2.27 20.89
N CYS A 10 1.65 -3.50 21.16
CA CYS A 10 1.13 -4.41 20.15
C CYS A 10 -0.39 -4.48 20.27
N PHE A 11 -1.11 -4.04 19.25
CA PHE A 11 -2.57 -4.00 19.24
C PHE A 11 -3.14 -4.93 18.16
N GLY A 12 -4.09 -5.79 18.55
CA GLY A 12 -4.77 -6.73 17.66
C GLY A 12 -6.24 -6.35 17.44
N ILE A 13 -6.67 -6.29 16.18
CA ILE A 13 -8.08 -6.04 15.82
C ILE A 13 -8.72 -7.36 15.40
N VAL A 14 -9.72 -7.83 16.15
CA VAL A 14 -10.46 -9.08 15.88
C VAL A 14 -11.95 -8.80 15.72
N GLY A 15 -12.62 -9.55 14.84
CA GLY A 15 -14.05 -9.40 14.58
C GLY A 15 -14.51 -10.19 13.36
N ARG A 16 -15.82 -10.32 13.17
CA ARG A 16 -16.40 -11.07 12.03
C ARG A 16 -16.01 -10.49 10.68
N ASN A 17 -16.03 -11.30 9.62
CA ASN A 17 -15.86 -10.78 8.25
C ASN A 17 -16.90 -9.71 7.95
N GLY A 18 -16.49 -8.64 7.28
CA GLY A 18 -17.35 -7.47 7.02
C GLY A 18 -17.46 -6.45 8.16
N SER A 19 -16.84 -6.69 9.33
CA SER A 19 -16.89 -5.74 10.46
C SER A 19 -16.05 -4.45 10.29
N GLY A 20 -15.51 -4.21 9.09
CA GLY A 20 -14.74 -2.99 8.80
C GLY A 20 -13.27 -2.99 9.23
N LYS A 21 -12.69 -4.11 9.67
CA LYS A 21 -11.27 -4.18 10.10
C LYS A 21 -10.29 -3.70 9.04
N SER A 22 -10.42 -4.19 7.81
CA SER A 22 -9.58 -3.76 6.69
C SER A 22 -9.78 -2.28 6.35
N THR A 23 -11.01 -1.78 6.48
CA THR A 23 -11.32 -0.35 6.31
C THR A 23 -10.62 0.50 7.37
N LEU A 24 -10.67 0.08 8.65
CA LEU A 24 -9.97 0.75 9.75
C LEU A 24 -8.45 0.78 9.50
N LEU A 25 -7.85 -0.35 9.13
CA LEU A 25 -6.43 -0.43 8.79
C LEU A 25 -6.06 0.50 7.62
N ARG A 26 -6.92 0.61 6.59
CA ARG A 26 -6.71 1.53 5.47
C ARG A 26 -6.81 3.00 5.86
N VAL A 27 -7.71 3.34 6.79
CA VAL A 27 -7.81 4.70 7.35
C VAL A 27 -6.56 5.04 8.16
N LEU A 28 -6.09 4.13 9.02
CA LEU A 28 -4.85 4.32 9.80
C LEU A 28 -3.61 4.39 8.90
N ALA A 29 -3.58 3.65 7.80
CA ALA A 29 -2.52 3.74 6.79
C ALA A 29 -2.62 5.00 5.91
N GLY A 30 -3.67 5.83 6.05
CA GLY A 30 -3.89 7.04 5.26
C GLY A 30 -4.31 6.79 3.81
N ILE A 31 -4.72 5.56 3.48
CA ILE A 31 -5.13 5.15 2.13
C ILE A 31 -6.54 5.66 1.83
N VAL A 32 -7.44 5.56 2.82
CA VAL A 32 -8.84 5.99 2.73
C VAL A 32 -9.08 7.10 3.75
N ARG A 33 -9.76 8.17 3.35
CA ARG A 33 -10.18 9.21 4.30
C ARG A 33 -11.37 8.72 5.12
N PRO A 34 -11.40 8.99 6.43
CA PRO A 34 -12.57 8.67 7.24
C PRO A 34 -13.76 9.52 6.77
N SER A 35 -14.96 8.92 6.72
CA SER A 35 -16.20 9.63 6.36
C SER A 35 -16.65 10.63 7.43
N GLY A 36 -16.10 10.54 8.64
CA GLY A 36 -16.34 11.45 9.76
C GLY A 36 -15.33 11.23 10.89
N GLY A 37 -15.20 12.21 11.79
CA GLY A 37 -14.20 12.19 12.85
C GLY A 37 -12.78 12.49 12.35
N SER A 38 -11.77 12.08 13.12
CA SER A 38 -10.36 12.30 12.77
C SER A 38 -9.50 11.10 13.14
N ALA A 39 -8.47 10.83 12.32
CA ALA A 39 -7.44 9.84 12.60
C ALA A 39 -6.08 10.54 12.54
N ARG A 40 -5.29 10.45 13.61
CA ARG A 40 -3.94 11.02 13.69
C ARG A 40 -2.95 9.90 13.97
N VAL A 41 -1.89 9.85 13.18
CA VAL A 41 -0.83 8.85 13.29
C VAL A 41 0.50 9.59 13.38
N ASN A 42 1.18 9.42 14.52
CA ASN A 42 2.51 9.99 14.75
C ASN A 42 3.57 8.94 14.42
N GLY A 43 3.92 8.83 13.14
CA GLY A 43 4.90 7.86 12.64
C GLY A 43 4.56 7.37 11.24
N ARG A 44 5.25 6.31 10.79
CA ARG A 44 4.94 5.63 9.52
C ARG A 44 4.15 4.36 9.81
N VAL A 45 2.94 4.26 9.29
CA VAL A 45 2.14 3.03 9.36
C VAL A 45 2.37 2.24 8.09
N ALA A 46 2.89 1.04 8.27
CA ALA A 46 3.19 0.12 7.20
C ALA A 46 2.29 -1.11 7.27
N PRO A 47 1.19 -1.21 6.49
CA PRO A 47 0.46 -2.45 6.40
C PRO A 47 1.37 -3.55 5.83
N MET A 48 1.73 -4.50 6.68
CA MET A 48 2.43 -5.71 6.29
C MET A 48 1.38 -6.70 5.75
N LEU A 49 0.88 -6.43 4.55
CA LEU A 49 -0.17 -7.25 3.91
C LEU A 49 0.48 -8.18 2.86
N ALA A 50 0.37 -9.47 3.17
CA ALA A 50 0.60 -10.65 2.32
C ALA A 50 1.98 -10.81 1.65
N LEU A 51 2.83 -11.56 2.36
CA LEU A 51 3.73 -12.61 1.87
C LEU A 51 3.96 -12.65 0.35
N GLY A 52 5.13 -12.16 -0.06
CA GLY A 52 5.77 -12.50 -1.33
C GLY A 52 5.93 -11.34 -2.32
N VAL A 53 4.97 -10.40 -2.36
CA VAL A 53 4.87 -9.38 -3.43
C VAL A 53 4.69 -7.94 -2.93
N GLY A 54 4.13 -7.77 -1.72
CA GLY A 54 3.86 -6.46 -1.13
C GLY A 54 2.65 -5.73 -1.72
N LEU A 55 1.65 -6.48 -2.21
CA LEU A 55 0.43 -5.92 -2.80
C LEU A 55 -0.80 -6.19 -1.91
N GLU A 56 -1.59 -5.14 -1.67
CA GLU A 56 -2.92 -5.21 -1.06
C GLU A 56 -3.98 -5.53 -2.13
N PRO A 57 -4.62 -6.73 -2.07
CA PRO A 57 -5.50 -7.24 -3.13
C PRO A 57 -6.78 -6.44 -3.34
N GLU A 58 -7.22 -5.70 -2.32
CA GLU A 58 -8.44 -4.88 -2.37
C GLU A 58 -8.22 -3.47 -2.92
N LEU A 59 -6.96 -3.07 -3.08
CA LEU A 59 -6.58 -1.80 -3.70
C LEU A 59 -6.28 -2.01 -5.18
N ASN A 60 -6.40 -0.93 -5.96
CA ASN A 60 -5.95 -0.94 -7.34
C ASN A 60 -4.42 -0.82 -7.43
N GLY A 61 -3.86 -0.99 -8.63
CA GLY A 61 -2.41 -0.91 -8.85
C GLY A 61 -1.83 0.44 -8.43
N LEU A 62 -2.50 1.55 -8.78
CA LEU A 62 -2.03 2.89 -8.43
C LEU A 62 -1.96 3.12 -6.92
N GLU A 63 -2.98 2.68 -6.19
CA GLU A 63 -3.06 2.72 -4.74
C GLU A 63 -1.97 1.85 -4.09
N ASN A 64 -1.67 0.70 -4.68
CA ASN A 64 -0.56 -0.16 -4.26
C ASN A 64 0.82 0.48 -4.44
N VAL A 65 1.08 1.15 -5.58
CA VAL A 65 2.33 1.90 -5.78
C VAL A 65 2.46 3.01 -4.75
N ARG A 66 1.38 3.75 -4.50
CA ARG A 66 1.35 4.81 -3.49
C ARG A 66 1.65 4.26 -2.11
N LEU A 67 1.02 3.14 -1.76
CA LEU A 67 1.25 2.45 -0.51
C LEU A 67 2.73 2.10 -0.36
N CYS A 68 3.30 1.36 -1.33
CA CYS A 68 4.71 0.98 -1.33
C CYS A 68 5.67 2.18 -1.24
N ALA A 69 5.39 3.28 -1.95
CA ALA A 69 6.22 4.48 -1.87
C ALA A 69 6.23 5.09 -0.47
N VAL A 70 5.06 5.19 0.18
CA VAL A 70 4.95 5.69 1.57
C VAL A 70 5.63 4.74 2.54
N LEU A 71 5.48 3.42 2.36
CA LEU A 71 6.18 2.39 3.14
C LEU A 71 7.70 2.56 3.12
N MET A 72 8.25 2.88 1.94
CA MET A 72 9.68 3.11 1.75
C MET A 72 10.15 4.50 2.21
N GLY A 73 9.24 5.35 2.73
CA GLY A 73 9.55 6.71 3.14
C GLY A 73 9.65 7.72 1.99
N GLY A 74 9.15 7.37 0.81
CA GLY A 74 9.16 8.24 -0.37
C GLY A 74 7.95 9.17 -0.43
N GLY A 75 8.17 10.42 -0.88
CA GLY A 75 7.11 11.39 -1.14
C GLY A 75 6.45 11.24 -2.52
N ARG A 76 5.66 12.24 -2.93
CA ARG A 76 4.95 12.26 -4.24
C ARG A 76 5.85 11.97 -5.44
N TYR A 77 7.11 12.39 -5.38
CA TYR A 77 8.10 12.13 -6.43
C TYR A 77 8.46 10.65 -6.54
N ALA A 78 8.63 9.97 -5.40
CA ALA A 78 8.93 8.53 -5.36
C ALA A 78 7.76 7.71 -5.92
N VAL A 79 6.51 8.11 -5.62
CA VAL A 79 5.31 7.50 -6.21
C VAL A 79 5.35 7.57 -7.74
N ARG A 80 5.61 8.76 -8.31
CA ARG A 80 5.64 8.94 -9.77
C ARG A 80 6.71 8.08 -10.42
N ARG A 81 7.92 8.06 -9.87
CA ARG A 81 9.01 7.21 -10.37
C ARG A 81 8.70 5.72 -10.25
N ALA A 82 8.14 5.28 -9.12
CA ALA A 82 7.76 3.89 -8.92
C ALA A 82 6.67 3.48 -9.92
N LEU A 83 5.71 4.36 -10.21
CA LEU A 83 4.66 4.12 -11.20
C LEU A 83 5.23 3.96 -12.62
N GLU A 84 6.16 4.85 -13.02
CA GLU A 84 6.88 4.73 -14.30
C GLU A 84 7.62 3.39 -14.39
N HIS A 85 8.29 2.98 -13.31
CA HIS A 85 9.03 1.73 -13.24
C HIS A 85 8.11 0.49 -13.35
N VAL A 86 6.99 0.50 -12.62
CA VAL A 86 6.00 -0.58 -12.65
C VAL A 86 5.38 -0.68 -14.04
N ARG A 87 5.03 0.44 -14.69
CA ARG A 87 4.51 0.41 -16.07
C ARG A 87 5.52 -0.16 -17.04
N ALA A 88 6.78 0.30 -16.97
CA ALA A 88 7.84 -0.14 -17.87
C ALA A 88 8.19 -1.62 -17.69
N PHE A 89 8.22 -2.11 -16.45
CA PHE A 89 8.68 -3.47 -16.15
C PHE A 89 7.54 -4.50 -16.16
N ALA A 90 6.36 -4.14 -15.66
CA ALA A 90 5.22 -5.05 -15.59
C ALA A 90 4.35 -5.02 -16.87
N GLY A 91 4.55 -4.04 -17.75
CA GLY A 91 3.79 -3.88 -18.99
C GLY A 91 2.30 -3.63 -18.75
N LEU A 92 1.96 -2.99 -17.63
CA LEU A 92 0.58 -2.74 -17.23
C LEU A 92 0.06 -1.48 -17.90
N SER A 93 -1.12 -1.60 -18.49
CA SER A 93 -1.89 -0.49 -19.06
C SER A 93 -2.47 0.41 -17.96
N GLU A 94 -3.04 1.56 -18.34
CA GLU A 94 -3.77 2.39 -17.37
C GLU A 94 -4.99 1.66 -16.80
N ASP A 95 -5.67 0.86 -17.63
CA ASP A 95 -6.83 0.07 -17.20
C ASP A 95 -6.44 -1.00 -16.17
N ASP A 96 -5.28 -1.63 -16.34
CA ASP A 96 -4.75 -2.58 -15.37
C ASP A 96 -4.47 -1.91 -14.02
N LEU A 97 -3.93 -0.69 -14.02
CA LEU A 97 -3.63 0.07 -12.81
C LEU A 97 -4.88 0.57 -12.08
N ALA A 98 -5.98 0.81 -12.81
CA ALA A 98 -7.27 1.15 -12.24
C ALA A 98 -8.01 -0.07 -11.65
N MET A 99 -7.64 -1.27 -12.08
CA MET A 99 -8.23 -2.53 -11.61
C MET A 99 -7.67 -2.96 -10.24
N GLN A 100 -8.53 -3.51 -9.39
CA GLN A 100 -8.12 -4.11 -8.11
C GLN A 100 -7.17 -5.29 -8.33
N VAL A 101 -6.13 -5.38 -7.49
CA VAL A 101 -5.08 -6.39 -7.62
C VAL A 101 -5.61 -7.82 -7.49
N LYS A 102 -6.68 -8.08 -6.72
CA LYS A 102 -7.31 -9.41 -6.67
C LYS A 102 -7.84 -9.93 -8.01
N ARG A 103 -8.00 -9.03 -9.00
CA ARG A 103 -8.41 -9.38 -10.37
C ARG A 103 -7.22 -9.57 -11.31
N TYR A 104 -6.00 -9.37 -10.83
CA TYR A 104 -4.79 -9.56 -11.63
C TYR A 104 -4.59 -11.04 -11.88
N SER A 105 -4.20 -11.37 -13.11
CA SER A 105 -3.73 -12.73 -13.41
C SER A 105 -2.44 -13.04 -12.65
N THR A 106 -2.15 -14.32 -12.44
CA THR A 106 -0.88 -14.77 -11.85
C THR A 106 0.33 -14.21 -12.61
N GLY A 107 0.22 -14.05 -13.93
CA GLY A 107 1.26 -13.43 -14.75
C GLY A 107 1.46 -11.93 -14.49
N MET A 108 0.37 -11.18 -14.29
CA MET A 108 0.45 -9.75 -13.93
C MET A 108 1.06 -9.58 -12.53
N MET A 109 0.66 -10.42 -11.56
CA MET A 109 1.23 -10.40 -10.22
C MET A 109 2.73 -10.76 -10.23
N ALA A 110 3.13 -11.78 -11.00
CA ALA A 110 4.54 -12.15 -11.15
C ALA A 110 5.39 -11.02 -11.76
N ARG A 111 4.86 -10.35 -12.78
CA ARG A 111 5.52 -9.20 -13.41
C ARG A 111 5.64 -7.97 -12.50
N TRP A 112 4.70 -7.78 -11.56
CA TRP A 112 4.80 -6.76 -10.50
C TRP A 112 5.79 -7.12 -9.40
N ALA A 113 5.86 -8.40 -9.02
CA ALA A 113 6.72 -8.91 -7.95
C ALA A 113 8.20 -8.66 -8.17
N LEU A 114 8.65 -8.73 -9.43
CA LEU A 114 10.05 -8.56 -9.79
C LEU A 114 10.59 -7.16 -9.49
N PRO A 115 9.96 -6.06 -9.96
CA PRO A 115 10.46 -4.71 -9.70
C PRO A 115 10.44 -4.34 -8.21
N SER A 116 9.48 -4.84 -7.42
CA SER A 116 9.45 -4.59 -5.96
C SER A 116 10.53 -5.36 -5.20
N ARG A 117 10.96 -6.53 -5.70
CA ARG A 117 12.06 -7.33 -5.12
C ARG A 117 13.44 -6.90 -5.59
N SER A 118 13.55 -6.40 -6.82
CA SER A 118 14.79 -5.78 -7.27
C SER A 118 15.07 -4.61 -6.33
N ARG A 119 16.23 -4.62 -5.69
CA ARG A 119 16.69 -3.64 -4.69
C ARG A 119 16.92 -2.23 -5.30
N THR A 120 16.24 -1.94 -6.40
CA THR A 120 16.46 -0.89 -7.39
C THR A 120 15.28 0.08 -7.48
N ILE A 121 14.44 0.15 -6.44
CA ILE A 121 13.69 1.38 -6.21
C ILE A 121 14.72 2.31 -5.56
N PRO A 122 15.28 3.29 -6.31
CA PRO A 122 16.38 4.09 -5.80
C PRO A 122 15.93 4.72 -4.49
N LYS A 123 16.64 4.40 -3.40
CA LYS A 123 16.49 5.14 -2.15
C LYS A 123 16.73 6.60 -2.51
N CYS A 124 15.70 7.42 -2.33
CA CYS A 124 15.89 8.87 -2.39
C CYS A 124 16.79 9.21 -1.21
N SER A 125 18.08 9.46 -1.47
CA SER A 125 18.93 10.10 -0.48
C SER A 125 18.38 11.52 -0.32
N ASP A 126 17.73 11.78 0.80
CA ASP A 126 17.45 13.14 1.22
C ASP A 126 18.79 13.88 1.34
N ARG A 127 18.95 14.90 0.51
CA ARG A 127 19.76 16.07 0.83
C ARG A 127 18.85 17.08 1.48
#